data_AF-A0A291QTK2-F1
#
_entry.id   AF-A0A291QTK2-F1
#
_cell.length_a   1.000
_cell.length_b   1.000
_cell.length_c   1.000
_cell.angle_alpha   90.00
_cell.angle_beta   90.00
_cell.angle_gamma   90.00
#
_symmetry.space_group_name_H-M   'P 1'
#
loop_
_entity.id
_entity.type
_entity.pdbx_description
1 polymer ?
#
loop_
_entity_poly.entity_id
_entity_poly.type
_entity_poly.pdbx_seq_one_letter_code
_entity_poly.pdbx_strand_id
1 'polypeptide(L)'
;MKCKTGKEEIVFLLTRVLEKFELERGQTIIRNSNRKNYEEVAFKLSEISNELPRNQEHWQHQFYEPDYNPRQLTYPQRKYDITGNQIKDAYYNQIVSRPRPFLVDACYIYLYGVGRVGFEKNPLDPGLLESGESKHEEHLVPGDETASKPLRDAVNDKPDHKILLQQRRLLLFALSICLITVAGTFGYLFSQKREWAKIKNDFNILPYQPTNEEVAAIEGIWLCYSGSPQARITQPYRYHVVVPSILDVKYDDGYFTFKRYDANFDHSGYMQFEAPGILSIHSFLLNPTGGIEYPKHSLMYITSNRKTANVISASWNYDVGVHNQVIGIREVYTKVGKGGTIKEIMNGLENGSCNCKIIEWAKDDNKVESFYLRNQRLETLTDSSLIPLLDERSIIPAQPSDGFILTKDTGVTFPGNL
;
A
#
# COMPACT_ATOMS: atom_id res chain seq x y z
N MET A 1 -37.68 20.28 -2.41
CA MET A 1 -37.15 18.95 -2.04
C MET A 1 -35.94 19.17 -1.15
N LYS A 2 -35.72 18.35 -0.13
CA LYS A 2 -34.60 18.53 0.81
C LYS A 2 -33.46 17.58 0.43
N CYS A 3 -32.26 18.13 0.28
CA CYS A 3 -31.06 17.33 0.04
C CYS A 3 -30.63 16.63 1.34
N LYS A 4 -30.04 15.43 1.21
CA LYS A 4 -29.35 14.74 2.30
C LYS A 4 -28.28 15.67 2.89
N THR A 5 -27.97 15.49 4.17
CA THR A 5 -26.94 16.28 4.86
C THR A 5 -26.03 15.41 5.71
N GLY A 6 -24.82 15.90 5.98
CA GLY A 6 -23.90 15.23 6.91
C GLY A 6 -23.30 13.95 6.33
N LYS A 7 -23.35 12.85 7.09
CA LYS A 7 -22.74 11.57 6.73
C LYS A 7 -23.32 10.97 5.44
N GLU A 8 -24.64 10.93 5.30
CA GLU A 8 -25.29 10.30 4.15
C GLU A 8 -24.98 11.03 2.84
N GLU A 9 -24.92 12.36 2.91
CA GLU A 9 -24.55 13.21 1.77
C GLU A 9 -23.12 12.95 1.32
N ILE A 10 -22.15 13.03 2.24
CA ILE A 10 -20.75 12.91 1.85
C ILE A 10 -20.37 11.49 1.42
N VAL A 11 -20.95 10.45 2.02
CA VAL A 11 -20.71 9.06 1.61
C VAL A 11 -21.25 8.85 0.20
N PHE A 12 -22.46 9.33 -0.11
CA PHE A 12 -23.03 9.21 -1.45
C PHE A 12 -22.18 9.98 -2.48
N LEU A 13 -21.85 11.23 -2.19
CA LEU A 13 -21.02 12.06 -3.06
C LEU A 13 -19.66 11.41 -3.35
N LEU A 14 -18.96 10.95 -2.31
CA LEU A 14 -17.66 10.30 -2.49
C LEU A 14 -17.77 8.97 -3.24
N THR A 15 -18.88 8.24 -3.09
CA THR A 15 -19.14 7.04 -3.90
C THR A 15 -19.17 7.39 -5.38
N ARG A 16 -19.97 8.40 -5.75
CA ARG A 16 -20.08 8.86 -7.14
C ARG A 16 -18.79 9.49 -7.67
N VAL A 17 -18.07 10.23 -6.83
CA VAL A 17 -16.77 10.82 -7.20
C VAL A 17 -15.78 9.73 -7.55
N LEU A 18 -15.70 8.67 -6.73
CA LEU A 18 -14.82 7.53 -6.98
C LEU A 18 -15.20 6.82 -8.28
N GLU A 19 -16.48 6.53 -8.51
CA GLU A 19 -16.97 5.92 -9.75
C GLU A 19 -16.63 6.77 -10.99
N LYS A 20 -16.88 8.08 -10.93
CA LYS A 20 -16.56 9.01 -12.02
C LYS A 20 -15.06 9.07 -12.28
N PHE A 21 -14.25 9.13 -11.22
CA PHE A 21 -12.79 9.19 -11.35
C PHE A 21 -12.21 7.89 -11.95
N GLU A 22 -12.71 6.72 -11.53
CA GLU A 22 -12.31 5.43 -12.09
C GLU A 22 -12.65 5.33 -13.59
N LEU A 23 -13.82 5.85 -14.00
CA LEU A 23 -14.23 5.92 -15.40
C LEU A 23 -13.36 6.87 -16.23
N GLU A 24 -12.99 8.03 -15.69
CA GLU A 24 -12.14 9.01 -16.39
C GLU A 24 -10.69 8.54 -16.55
N ARG A 25 -10.17 7.77 -15.59
CA ARG A 25 -8.77 7.32 -15.55
C ARG A 25 -8.56 5.91 -16.09
N GLY A 26 -9.62 5.10 -16.20
CA GLY A 26 -9.52 3.69 -16.58
C GLY A 26 -8.78 2.83 -15.56
N GLN A 27 -8.70 3.26 -14.30
CA GLN A 27 -8.02 2.56 -13.21
C GLN A 27 -8.98 2.40 -12.03
N THR A 28 -9.04 1.20 -11.45
CA THR A 28 -9.85 0.92 -10.26
C THR A 28 -9.13 1.35 -8.99
N ILE A 29 -9.82 2.09 -8.12
CA ILE A 29 -9.27 2.49 -6.83
C ILE A 29 -9.48 1.36 -5.82
N ILE A 30 -8.42 0.97 -5.11
CA ILE A 30 -8.53 -0.02 -4.03
C ILE A 30 -9.15 0.66 -2.79
N ARG A 31 -10.44 0.40 -2.57
CA ARG A 31 -11.25 1.04 -1.52
C ARG A 31 -11.07 0.35 -0.15
N ASN A 32 -9.92 0.56 0.50
CA ASN A 32 -9.61 0.00 1.83
C ASN A 32 -9.16 1.08 2.83
N SER A 33 -8.60 0.69 3.99
CA SER A 33 -8.12 1.63 5.02
C SER A 33 -6.82 2.37 4.67
N ASN A 34 -6.17 2.04 3.56
CA ASN A 34 -4.94 2.71 3.15
C ASN A 34 -5.26 4.08 2.55
N ARG A 35 -4.92 5.15 3.29
CA ARG A 35 -5.16 6.54 2.85
C ARG A 35 -4.54 6.86 1.50
N LYS A 36 -3.42 6.21 1.15
CA LYS A 36 -2.69 6.45 -0.11
C LYS A 36 -3.53 6.13 -1.34
N ASN A 37 -4.44 5.17 -1.25
CA ASN A 37 -5.32 4.78 -2.36
C ASN A 37 -6.28 5.91 -2.77
N TYR A 38 -6.54 6.86 -1.88
CA TYR A 38 -7.44 7.99 -2.15
C TYR A 38 -6.69 9.29 -2.49
N GLU A 39 -5.35 9.26 -2.50
CA GLU A 39 -4.54 10.48 -2.60
C GLU A 39 -4.69 11.16 -3.97
N GLU A 40 -4.83 10.41 -5.06
CA GLU A 40 -5.04 11.00 -6.39
C GLU A 40 -6.40 11.70 -6.50
N VAL A 41 -7.45 11.10 -5.94
CA VAL A 41 -8.79 11.70 -5.88
C VAL A 41 -8.75 12.93 -4.99
N ALA A 42 -8.06 12.84 -3.85
CA ALA A 42 -7.87 13.96 -2.93
C ALA A 42 -7.14 15.12 -3.60
N PHE A 43 -6.09 14.85 -4.38
CA PHE A 43 -5.42 15.83 -5.21
C PHE A 43 -6.40 16.48 -6.19
N LYS A 44 -7.20 15.69 -6.90
CA LYS A 44 -8.15 16.22 -7.89
C LYS A 44 -9.22 17.11 -7.27
N LEU A 45 -9.82 16.68 -6.16
CA LEU A 45 -10.77 17.51 -5.42
C LEU A 45 -10.10 18.76 -4.82
N SER A 46 -8.81 18.69 -4.49
CA SER A 46 -8.04 19.83 -4.00
C SER A 46 -7.79 20.90 -5.07
N GLU A 47 -7.65 20.51 -6.34
CA GLU A 47 -7.59 21.49 -7.43
C GLU A 47 -8.87 22.33 -7.48
N ILE A 48 -10.03 21.70 -7.21
CA ILE A 48 -11.33 22.38 -7.21
C ILE A 48 -11.51 23.21 -5.93
N SER A 49 -11.24 22.62 -4.76
CA SER A 49 -11.52 23.28 -3.48
C SER A 49 -10.70 24.55 -3.24
N ASN A 50 -9.48 24.63 -3.77
CA ASN A 50 -8.65 25.83 -3.64
C ASN A 50 -9.06 26.96 -4.59
N GLU A 51 -9.88 26.69 -5.59
CA GLU A 51 -10.44 27.70 -6.49
C GLU A 51 -11.80 28.24 -5.99
N LEU A 52 -12.38 27.66 -4.93
CA LEU A 52 -13.65 28.11 -4.34
C LEU A 52 -13.64 29.61 -3.97
N PRO A 53 -12.62 30.18 -3.33
CA PRO A 53 -12.65 31.61 -2.95
C PRO A 53 -12.78 32.59 -4.13
N ARG A 54 -12.51 32.15 -5.36
CA ARG A 54 -12.52 33.00 -6.57
C ARG A 54 -13.71 32.76 -7.49
N ASN A 55 -14.42 31.64 -7.33
CA ASN A 55 -15.42 31.16 -8.29
C ASN A 55 -16.83 31.01 -7.70
N GLN A 56 -17.15 31.75 -6.63
CA GLN A 56 -18.41 31.60 -5.89
C GLN A 56 -19.66 31.74 -6.77
N GLU A 57 -19.74 32.79 -7.60
CA GLU A 57 -20.90 33.02 -8.46
C GLU A 57 -20.98 31.99 -9.60
N HIS A 58 -19.83 31.68 -10.20
CA HIS A 58 -19.72 30.76 -11.33
C HIS A 58 -20.15 29.34 -10.95
N TRP A 59 -19.67 28.85 -9.81
CA TRP A 59 -19.98 27.50 -9.32
C TRP A 59 -21.15 27.47 -8.35
N GLN A 60 -21.73 28.59 -7.95
CA GLN A 60 -22.92 28.66 -7.09
C GLN A 60 -22.75 27.88 -5.76
N HIS A 61 -21.69 28.18 -5.02
CA HIS A 61 -21.43 27.60 -3.70
C HIS A 61 -21.43 28.68 -2.60
N GLN A 62 -21.22 28.27 -1.34
CA GLN A 62 -21.12 29.20 -0.21
C GLN A 62 -19.84 30.06 -0.26
N PHE A 63 -19.79 31.16 0.49
CA PHE A 63 -18.59 31.99 0.52
C PHE A 63 -17.42 31.28 1.22
N TYR A 64 -16.22 31.39 0.62
CA TYR A 64 -14.96 30.95 1.21
C TYR A 64 -13.96 32.08 1.20
N GLU A 65 -13.34 32.33 2.35
CA GLU A 65 -12.32 33.38 2.47
C GLU A 65 -11.05 33.03 1.70
N PRO A 66 -10.49 33.96 0.91
CA PRO A 66 -9.19 33.79 0.27
C PRO A 66 -8.09 33.38 1.26
N ASP A 67 -7.12 32.61 0.77
CA ASP A 67 -5.89 32.33 1.51
C ASP A 67 -4.90 33.48 1.27
N TYR A 68 -4.57 34.22 2.34
CA TYR A 68 -3.63 35.34 2.29
C TYR A 68 -2.18 34.91 2.53
N ASN A 69 -1.88 33.60 2.49
CA ASN A 69 -0.55 33.13 2.77
C ASN A 69 0.49 33.64 1.75
N PRO A 70 1.52 34.39 2.18
CA PRO A 70 2.51 34.96 1.26
C PRO A 70 3.45 33.91 0.65
N ARG A 71 3.41 32.65 1.11
CA ARG A 71 4.39 31.61 0.77
C ARG A 71 4.04 30.72 -0.43
N GLN A 72 3.03 31.06 -1.24
CA GLN A 72 2.60 30.26 -2.42
C GLN A 72 2.66 28.74 -2.19
N LEU A 73 1.91 28.27 -1.19
CA LEU A 73 1.95 26.88 -0.76
C LEU A 73 1.49 25.94 -1.90
N THR A 74 2.13 24.77 -1.99
CA THR A 74 1.75 23.70 -2.92
C THR A 74 0.89 22.65 -2.22
N TYR A 75 0.19 21.81 -2.98
CA TYR A 75 -0.47 20.63 -2.42
C TYR A 75 0.51 19.78 -1.59
N PRO A 76 0.11 19.23 -0.43
CA PRO A 76 -1.19 19.31 0.27
C PRO A 76 -1.18 20.34 1.42
N GLN A 77 -0.58 21.51 1.23
CA GLN A 77 -0.38 22.52 2.27
C GLN A 77 -1.26 23.77 2.11
N ARG A 78 -2.05 23.88 1.04
CA ARG A 78 -2.95 25.00 0.81
C ARG A 78 -4.16 24.93 1.74
N LYS A 79 -4.74 26.09 2.08
CA LYS A 79 -5.85 26.21 3.05
C LYS A 79 -7.01 25.24 2.83
N TYR A 80 -7.35 24.96 1.56
CA TYR A 80 -8.50 24.13 1.19
C TYR A 80 -8.11 22.76 0.64
N ASP A 81 -6.86 22.31 0.81
CA ASP A 81 -6.48 20.96 0.38
C ASP A 81 -7.27 19.86 1.10
N ILE A 82 -7.70 18.90 0.31
CA ILE A 82 -8.34 17.65 0.70
C ILE A 82 -7.27 16.58 0.64
N THR A 83 -7.14 15.78 1.70
CA THR A 83 -6.15 14.71 1.82
C THR A 83 -6.78 13.34 1.66
N GLY A 84 -6.01 12.32 1.25
CA GLY A 84 -6.52 10.95 1.15
C GLY A 84 -7.07 10.42 2.48
N ASN A 85 -6.57 10.93 3.61
CA ASN A 85 -7.11 10.59 4.92
C ASN A 85 -8.54 11.14 5.14
N GLN A 86 -8.84 12.35 4.68
CA GLN A 86 -10.19 12.93 4.78
C GLN A 86 -11.20 12.15 3.92
N ILE A 87 -10.80 11.70 2.73
CA ILE A 87 -11.64 10.84 1.89
C ILE A 87 -11.82 9.48 2.54
N LYS A 88 -10.74 8.83 2.98
CA LYS A 88 -10.80 7.54 3.69
C LYS A 88 -11.74 7.61 4.91
N ASP A 89 -11.60 8.64 5.74
CA ASP A 89 -12.41 8.77 6.97
C ASP A 89 -13.89 9.04 6.67
N ALA A 90 -14.19 9.81 5.62
CA ALA A 90 -15.57 10.12 5.22
C ALA A 90 -16.25 8.97 4.46
N TYR A 91 -15.55 8.34 3.51
CA TYR A 91 -16.11 7.32 2.61
C TYR A 91 -15.97 5.90 3.18
N TYR A 92 -14.74 5.47 3.50
CA TYR A 92 -14.47 4.08 3.86
C TYR A 92 -14.78 3.81 5.33
N ASN A 93 -14.30 4.67 6.23
CA ASN A 93 -14.57 4.53 7.65
C ASN A 93 -15.98 5.00 8.02
N GLN A 94 -16.58 5.88 7.21
CA GLN A 94 -17.89 6.48 7.42
C GLN A 94 -18.07 7.11 8.82
N ILE A 95 -16.99 7.65 9.39
CA ILE A 95 -16.99 8.22 10.74
C ILE A 95 -17.29 9.73 10.76
N VAL A 96 -17.32 10.38 9.59
CA VAL A 96 -17.51 11.82 9.47
C VAL A 96 -19.00 12.16 9.43
N SER A 97 -19.54 12.61 10.57
CA SER A 97 -20.93 13.08 10.69
C SER A 97 -21.14 14.50 10.18
N ARG A 98 -20.09 15.34 10.25
CA ARG A 98 -20.09 16.73 9.79
C ARG A 98 -18.92 16.95 8.83
N PRO A 99 -19.09 16.65 7.53
CA PRO A 99 -18.04 16.83 6.55
C PRO A 99 -17.66 18.29 6.42
N ARG A 100 -16.39 18.54 6.10
CA ARG A 100 -15.92 19.91 5.87
C ARG A 100 -16.67 20.51 4.68
N PRO A 101 -17.19 21.73 4.75
CA PRO A 101 -18.05 22.25 3.69
C PRO A 101 -17.36 22.31 2.32
N PHE A 102 -16.07 22.67 2.28
CA PHE A 102 -15.29 22.71 1.02
C PHE A 102 -15.08 21.33 0.38
N LEU A 103 -15.09 20.25 1.16
CA LEU A 103 -15.04 18.89 0.63
C LEU A 103 -16.36 18.54 -0.07
N VAL A 104 -17.48 18.92 0.55
CA VAL A 104 -18.82 18.71 -0.02
C VAL A 104 -18.98 19.49 -1.32
N ASP A 105 -18.67 20.80 -1.31
CA ASP A 105 -18.75 21.63 -2.51
C ASP A 105 -17.81 21.15 -3.62
N ALA A 106 -16.58 20.72 -3.31
CA ALA A 106 -15.67 20.14 -4.31
C ALA A 106 -16.24 18.87 -4.95
N CYS A 107 -16.93 18.02 -4.18
CA CYS A 107 -17.59 16.82 -4.74
C CYS A 107 -18.76 17.19 -5.66
N TYR A 108 -19.63 18.11 -5.25
CA TYR A 108 -20.73 18.59 -6.10
C TYR A 108 -20.21 19.21 -7.40
N ILE A 109 -19.18 20.05 -7.34
CA ILE A 109 -18.60 20.70 -8.52
C ILE A 109 -17.95 19.66 -9.42
N TYR A 110 -17.21 18.70 -8.87
CA TYR A 110 -16.60 17.64 -9.68
C TYR A 110 -17.65 16.80 -10.41
N LEU A 111 -18.77 16.47 -9.75
CA LEU A 111 -19.82 15.63 -10.33
C LEU A 111 -20.71 16.39 -11.31
N TYR A 112 -21.18 17.58 -10.92
CA TYR A 112 -22.30 18.28 -11.55
C TYR A 112 -21.95 19.68 -12.09
N GLY A 113 -20.71 20.16 -11.88
CA GLY A 113 -20.26 21.48 -12.33
C GLY A 113 -20.80 22.65 -11.50
N VAL A 114 -21.59 22.38 -10.47
CA VAL A 114 -22.14 23.37 -9.53
C VAL A 114 -21.92 22.89 -8.10
N GLY A 115 -21.76 23.80 -7.15
CA GLY A 115 -21.68 23.52 -5.73
C GLY A 115 -23.03 23.23 -5.10
N ARG A 116 -23.01 22.93 -3.80
CA ARG A 116 -24.17 22.45 -3.03
C ARG A 116 -25.35 23.42 -3.10
N VAL A 117 -25.11 24.73 -3.01
CA VAL A 117 -26.17 25.76 -3.05
C VAL A 117 -26.82 25.85 -4.43
N GLY A 118 -26.05 25.72 -5.51
CA GLY A 118 -26.56 25.66 -6.87
C GLY A 118 -27.35 24.38 -7.12
N PHE A 119 -26.83 23.25 -6.66
CA PHE A 119 -27.51 21.96 -6.77
C PHE A 119 -28.87 21.94 -6.05
N GLU A 120 -28.97 22.56 -4.86
CA GLU A 120 -30.24 22.66 -4.12
C GLU A 120 -31.35 23.41 -4.91
N LYS A 121 -30.97 24.34 -5.80
CA LYS A 121 -31.92 25.09 -6.63
C LYS A 121 -32.42 24.27 -7.83
N ASN A 122 -31.60 23.35 -8.32
CA ASN A 122 -31.94 22.49 -9.47
C ASN A 122 -31.29 21.10 -9.29
N PRO A 123 -31.89 20.20 -8.50
CA PRO A 123 -31.28 18.91 -8.18
C PRO A 123 -31.24 18.00 -9.41
N LEU A 124 -30.03 17.59 -9.80
CA LEU A 124 -29.80 16.75 -10.98
C LEU A 124 -29.77 15.24 -10.66
N ASP A 125 -29.52 14.87 -9.39
CA ASP A 125 -29.46 13.47 -8.94
C ASP A 125 -30.50 13.20 -7.83
N PRO A 126 -31.54 12.38 -8.10
CA PRO A 126 -32.53 11.97 -7.10
C PRO A 126 -31.94 11.25 -5.88
N GLY A 127 -30.78 10.58 -6.01
CA GLY A 127 -30.12 9.85 -4.92
C GLY A 127 -29.60 10.73 -3.79
N LEU A 128 -29.47 12.04 -4.04
CA LEU A 128 -29.11 13.07 -3.05
C LEU A 128 -30.33 13.70 -2.37
N LEU A 129 -31.55 13.31 -2.75
CA LEU A 129 -32.79 13.76 -2.13
C LEU A 129 -33.22 12.78 -1.02
N GLU A 130 -33.90 13.30 0.01
CA GLU A 130 -34.54 12.46 1.03
C GLU A 130 -35.73 11.71 0.40
N SER A 131 -35.55 10.44 0.03
CA SER A 131 -36.63 9.53 -0.41
C SER A 131 -36.57 8.20 0.34
N GLY A 132 -37.73 7.79 0.89
CA GLY A 132 -37.92 6.54 1.62
C GLY A 132 -37.69 5.29 0.78
N GLU A 133 -37.05 4.31 1.40
CA GLU A 133 -36.81 2.90 1.04
C GLU A 133 -37.17 2.42 -0.38
N SER A 134 -36.17 1.88 -1.09
CA SER A 134 -36.40 0.85 -2.11
C SER A 134 -35.25 -0.15 -2.20
N LYS A 135 -35.64 -1.43 -2.18
CA LYS A 135 -34.86 -2.68 -2.22
C LYS A 135 -34.19 -2.89 -3.58
N HIS A 136 -33.11 -3.68 -3.60
CA HIS A 136 -32.57 -4.30 -4.83
C HIS A 136 -32.82 -5.82 -4.80
N GLU A 137 -33.40 -6.32 -5.89
CA GLU A 137 -33.71 -7.72 -6.18
C GLU A 137 -32.51 -8.47 -6.79
N GLU A 138 -32.47 -9.78 -6.53
CA GLU A 138 -31.55 -10.79 -7.07
C GLU A 138 -31.99 -11.25 -8.48
N HIS A 139 -31.01 -11.54 -9.34
CA HIS A 139 -31.24 -12.15 -10.66
C HIS A 139 -30.85 -13.64 -10.66
N LEU A 140 -31.82 -14.50 -10.96
CA LEU A 140 -31.70 -15.93 -11.24
C LEU A 140 -31.25 -16.20 -12.68
N VAL A 141 -30.44 -17.25 -12.88
CA VAL A 141 -30.04 -17.84 -14.17
C VAL A 141 -30.78 -19.18 -14.34
N PRO A 142 -31.39 -19.47 -15.50
CA PRO A 142 -31.84 -20.82 -15.84
C PRO A 142 -30.88 -21.52 -16.82
N GLY A 143 -30.74 -22.84 -16.67
CA GLY A 143 -30.07 -23.72 -17.64
C GLY A 143 -31.04 -24.24 -18.71
N ASP A 144 -30.52 -24.98 -19.70
CA ASP A 144 -30.98 -26.34 -20.01
C ASP A 144 -30.07 -27.06 -21.03
N GLU A 145 -30.18 -28.39 -21.02
CA GLU A 145 -29.51 -29.40 -21.84
C GLU A 145 -29.86 -29.34 -23.33
N THR A 146 -29.10 -30.03 -24.19
CA THR A 146 -29.67 -30.97 -25.20
C THR A 146 -28.59 -31.77 -25.94
N ALA A 147 -28.83 -33.07 -26.05
CA ALA A 147 -28.09 -34.02 -26.86
C ALA A 147 -28.73 -34.17 -28.26
N SER A 148 -27.95 -34.51 -29.30
CA SER A 148 -28.17 -35.71 -30.14
C SER A 148 -27.27 -35.79 -31.41
N LYS A 149 -26.85 -37.05 -31.66
CA LYS A 149 -26.30 -37.78 -32.84
C LYS A 149 -26.82 -37.34 -34.25
N PRO A 150 -26.37 -37.89 -35.42
CA PRO A 150 -25.80 -39.24 -35.72
C PRO A 150 -24.63 -39.20 -36.76
N LEU A 151 -24.04 -40.24 -37.35
CA LEU A 151 -24.50 -41.46 -38.04
C LEU A 151 -23.27 -42.36 -38.38
N ARG A 152 -23.51 -43.67 -38.58
CA ARG A 152 -22.64 -44.61 -39.33
C ARG A 152 -22.75 -44.30 -40.84
N ASP A 153 -21.90 -44.71 -41.78
CA ASP A 153 -21.29 -46.00 -42.13
C ASP A 153 -20.15 -45.73 -43.14
N ALA A 154 -19.24 -46.70 -43.35
CA ALA A 154 -18.83 -47.20 -44.69
C ALA A 154 -17.41 -47.80 -44.74
N VAL A 155 -17.39 -49.07 -45.17
CA VAL A 155 -16.57 -49.64 -46.25
C VAL A 155 -15.12 -50.04 -45.95
N ASN A 156 -14.92 -51.37 -46.02
CA ASN A 156 -13.68 -52.07 -46.28
C ASN A 156 -13.01 -51.59 -47.58
N ASP A 157 -11.70 -51.35 -47.54
CA ASP A 157 -10.84 -51.70 -48.67
C ASP A 157 -9.41 -52.05 -48.22
N LYS A 158 -8.88 -53.11 -48.81
CA LYS A 158 -7.57 -53.70 -48.48
C LYS A 158 -6.43 -52.81 -49.03
N PRO A 159 -5.36 -52.52 -48.27
CA PRO A 159 -4.24 -51.77 -48.81
C PRO A 159 -3.27 -52.68 -49.56
N ASP A 160 -2.93 -52.22 -50.76
CA ASP A 160 -2.02 -52.82 -51.72
C ASP A 160 -0.55 -52.69 -51.25
N HIS A 161 0.23 -53.76 -51.43
CA HIS A 161 1.50 -54.02 -50.71
C HIS A 161 2.68 -53.06 -51.07
N LYS A 162 2.46 -52.08 -51.96
CA LYS A 162 3.47 -51.08 -52.40
C LYS A 162 3.42 -49.76 -51.62
N ILE A 163 2.32 -49.44 -50.92
CA ILE A 163 2.14 -48.18 -50.16
C ILE A 163 2.87 -48.21 -48.79
N LEU A 164 3.08 -49.41 -48.24
CA LEU A 164 3.69 -49.64 -46.92
C LEU A 164 5.17 -49.22 -46.83
N LEU A 165 5.93 -49.35 -47.92
CA LEU A 165 7.36 -48.95 -47.98
C LEU A 165 7.54 -47.44 -48.06
N GLN A 166 6.62 -46.73 -48.74
CA GLN A 166 6.65 -45.27 -48.87
C GLN A 166 6.15 -44.60 -47.59
N GLN A 167 5.11 -45.16 -46.95
CA GLN A 167 4.65 -44.74 -45.62
C GLN A 167 5.70 -45.00 -44.52
N ARG A 168 6.46 -46.10 -44.57
CA ARG A 168 7.58 -46.35 -43.63
C ARG A 168 8.69 -45.31 -43.75
N ARG A 169 9.05 -44.89 -44.97
CA ARG A 169 10.07 -43.83 -45.18
C ARG A 169 9.57 -42.47 -44.69
N LEU A 170 8.30 -42.13 -44.95
CA LEU A 170 7.69 -40.89 -44.45
C LEU A 170 7.62 -40.88 -42.91
N LEU A 171 7.28 -42.02 -42.31
CA LEU A 171 7.18 -42.19 -40.86
C LEU A 171 8.55 -42.14 -40.20
N LEU A 172 9.59 -42.76 -40.80
CA LEU A 172 10.98 -42.64 -40.33
C LEU A 172 11.48 -41.20 -40.44
N PHE A 173 11.18 -40.50 -41.53
CA PHE A 173 11.55 -39.09 -41.70
C PHE A 173 10.86 -38.20 -40.68
N ALA A 174 9.56 -38.40 -40.43
CA ALA A 174 8.81 -37.71 -39.39
C ALA A 174 9.36 -38.02 -37.98
N LEU A 175 9.75 -39.27 -37.70
CA LEU A 175 10.36 -39.66 -36.43
C LEU A 175 11.73 -39.02 -36.24
N SER A 176 12.51 -38.89 -37.32
CA SER A 176 13.81 -38.23 -37.34
C SER A 176 13.68 -36.74 -37.03
N ILE A 177 12.72 -36.06 -37.67
CA ILE A 177 12.41 -34.65 -37.39
C ILE A 177 11.95 -34.50 -35.94
N CYS A 178 11.08 -35.39 -35.46
CA CYS A 178 10.63 -35.37 -34.07
C CYS A 178 11.81 -35.50 -33.09
N LEU A 179 12.72 -36.46 -33.31
CA LEU A 179 13.94 -36.63 -32.51
C LEU A 179 14.85 -35.41 -32.54
N ILE A 180 15.05 -34.78 -33.70
CA ILE A 180 15.84 -33.55 -33.83
C ILE A 180 15.19 -32.40 -33.07
N THR A 181 13.86 -32.25 -33.17
CA THR A 181 13.14 -31.20 -32.43
C THR A 181 13.21 -31.42 -30.92
N VAL A 182 13.07 -32.66 -30.44
CA VAL A 182 13.19 -33.01 -29.02
C VAL A 182 14.62 -32.79 -28.51
N ALA A 183 15.63 -33.23 -29.27
CA ALA A 183 17.03 -33.00 -28.91
C ALA A 183 17.38 -31.50 -28.91
N GLY A 184 16.85 -30.73 -29.87
CA GLY A 184 17.01 -29.29 -29.95
C GLY A 184 16.35 -28.56 -28.79
N THR A 185 15.13 -28.93 -28.39
CA THR A 185 14.45 -28.35 -27.24
C THR A 185 15.15 -28.71 -25.93
N PHE A 186 15.61 -29.96 -25.75
CA PHE A 186 16.42 -30.35 -24.59
C PHE A 186 17.76 -29.60 -24.53
N GLY A 187 18.44 -29.45 -25.67
CA GLY A 187 19.69 -28.69 -25.76
C GLY A 187 19.49 -27.21 -25.42
N TYR A 188 18.41 -26.60 -25.92
CA TYR A 188 18.03 -25.22 -25.60
C TYR A 188 17.70 -25.05 -24.11
N LEU A 189 16.89 -25.95 -23.53
CA LEU A 189 16.56 -25.94 -22.10
C LEU A 189 17.80 -26.13 -21.22
N PHE A 190 18.75 -26.96 -21.64
CA PHE A 190 20.01 -27.16 -20.92
C PHE A 190 20.91 -25.93 -20.97
N SER A 191 21.00 -25.26 -22.14
CA SER A 191 21.73 -24.00 -22.29
C SER A 191 21.11 -22.89 -21.42
N GLN A 192 19.78 -22.74 -21.46
CA GLN A 192 19.02 -21.83 -20.61
C GLN A 192 19.31 -22.09 -19.13
N LYS A 193 19.28 -23.36 -18.68
CA LYS A 193 19.60 -23.71 -17.29
C LYS A 193 21.01 -23.29 -16.89
N ARG A 194 22.00 -23.41 -17.78
CA ARG A 194 23.38 -22.97 -17.53
C ARG A 194 23.51 -21.45 -17.46
N GLU A 195 22.87 -20.73 -18.38
CA GLU A 195 22.85 -19.25 -18.35
C GLU A 195 22.16 -18.76 -17.07
N TRP A 196 21.02 -19.33 -16.71
CA TRP A 196 20.32 -19.03 -15.46
C TRP A 196 21.15 -19.39 -14.23
N ALA A 197 21.88 -20.51 -14.24
CA ALA A 197 22.78 -20.86 -13.14
C ALA A 197 23.94 -19.86 -13.01
N LYS A 198 24.48 -19.38 -14.14
CA LYS A 198 25.52 -18.35 -14.16
C LYS A 198 24.99 -17.01 -13.64
N ILE A 199 23.84 -16.55 -14.11
CA ILE A 199 23.19 -15.33 -13.61
C ILE A 199 22.90 -15.44 -12.11
N LYS A 200 22.38 -16.57 -11.64
CA LYS A 200 22.14 -16.81 -10.21
C LYS A 200 23.41 -16.72 -9.36
N ASN A 201 24.52 -17.23 -9.88
CA ASN A 201 25.81 -17.19 -9.21
C ASN A 201 26.45 -15.78 -9.26
N ASP A 202 26.48 -15.15 -10.42
CA ASP A 202 27.15 -13.86 -10.64
C ASP A 202 26.47 -12.71 -9.88
N PHE A 203 25.15 -12.74 -9.79
CA PHE A 203 24.36 -11.73 -9.07
C PHE A 203 23.99 -12.16 -7.64
N ASN A 204 24.50 -13.31 -7.18
CA ASN A 204 24.21 -13.83 -5.85
C ASN A 204 22.69 -13.89 -5.57
N ILE A 205 21.90 -14.24 -6.60
CA ILE A 205 20.44 -14.11 -6.55
C ILE A 205 19.84 -15.09 -5.54
N LEU A 206 20.49 -16.25 -5.30
CA LEU A 206 20.13 -17.23 -4.26
C LEU A 206 21.30 -18.20 -3.88
N PRO A 207 22.43 -17.74 -3.31
CA PRO A 207 23.56 -18.61 -2.97
C PRO A 207 23.42 -19.29 -1.59
N TYR A 208 22.73 -18.65 -0.64
CA TYR A 208 22.68 -19.10 0.74
C TYR A 208 21.38 -19.83 1.01
N GLN A 209 21.49 -21.11 1.35
CA GLN A 209 20.35 -21.89 1.82
C GLN A 209 20.33 -21.84 3.34
N PRO A 210 19.35 -21.15 3.95
CA PRO A 210 19.28 -21.04 5.39
C PRO A 210 18.97 -22.39 6.02
N THR A 211 19.54 -22.61 7.20
CA THR A 211 19.20 -23.75 8.04
C THR A 211 17.78 -23.61 8.60
N ASN A 212 17.16 -24.72 9.00
CA ASN A 212 15.86 -24.69 9.67
C ASN A 212 15.87 -23.83 10.94
N GLU A 213 17.00 -23.76 11.63
CA GLU A 213 17.18 -22.91 12.82
C GLU A 213 17.14 -21.42 12.47
N GLU A 214 17.79 -21.03 11.37
CA GLU A 214 17.76 -19.66 10.85
C GLU A 214 16.38 -19.27 10.35
N VAL A 215 15.69 -20.18 9.65
CA VAL A 215 14.29 -19.98 9.26
C VAL A 215 13.41 -19.76 10.49
N ALA A 216 13.52 -20.62 11.50
CA ALA A 216 12.76 -20.48 12.74
C ALA A 216 13.15 -19.23 13.56
N ALA A 217 14.36 -18.70 13.38
CA ALA A 217 14.83 -17.46 14.00
C ALA A 217 14.20 -16.23 13.35
N ILE A 218 13.91 -16.25 12.06
CA ILE A 218 13.31 -15.13 11.33
C ILE A 218 11.78 -15.21 11.25
N GLU A 219 11.22 -16.37 10.97
CA GLU A 219 9.78 -16.54 10.76
C GLU A 219 8.96 -16.20 12.03
N GLY A 220 7.87 -15.44 11.85
CA GLY A 220 6.96 -15.05 12.94
C GLY A 220 6.67 -13.55 12.98
N ILE A 221 6.24 -13.09 14.16
CA ILE A 221 5.76 -11.73 14.36
C ILE A 221 6.88 -10.86 14.95
N TRP A 222 7.09 -9.70 14.35
CA TRP A 222 8.11 -8.73 14.75
C TRP A 222 7.50 -7.37 15.02
N LEU A 223 8.00 -6.71 16.06
CA LEU A 223 7.79 -5.30 16.32
C LEU A 223 8.99 -4.53 15.79
N CYS A 224 8.77 -3.58 14.90
CA CYS A 224 9.79 -2.73 14.32
C CYS A 224 9.59 -1.30 14.81
N TYR A 225 10.67 -0.66 15.25
CA TYR A 225 10.70 0.75 15.55
C TYR A 225 11.57 1.46 14.52
N SER A 226 11.01 2.49 13.89
CA SER A 226 11.75 3.35 12.96
C SER A 226 11.79 4.77 13.49
N GLY A 227 12.99 5.35 13.55
CA GLY A 227 13.19 6.77 13.79
C GLY A 227 12.62 7.57 12.62
N SER A 228 11.90 8.64 12.91
CA SER A 228 11.22 9.42 11.88
C SER A 228 12.14 10.51 11.32
N PRO A 229 12.44 10.44 10.03
CA PRO A 229 12.23 11.60 9.18
C PRO A 229 10.98 11.44 8.32
N GLN A 230 10.23 10.35 8.53
CA GLN A 230 8.97 10.02 7.85
C GLN A 230 7.83 11.00 8.21
N ALA A 231 8.06 11.84 9.21
CA ALA A 231 7.23 12.97 9.57
C ALA A 231 7.57 14.17 8.66
N ARG A 232 6.53 14.80 8.12
CA ARG A 232 6.63 15.96 7.22
C ARG A 232 7.59 17.01 7.79
N ILE A 233 8.31 17.75 6.94
CA ILE A 233 9.18 18.87 7.37
C ILE A 233 8.46 19.83 8.34
N THR A 234 7.15 19.99 8.18
CA THR A 234 6.30 20.86 9.02
C THR A 234 5.97 20.30 10.40
N GLN A 235 6.23 19.02 10.67
CA GLN A 235 5.87 18.40 11.93
C GLN A 235 6.87 18.81 13.02
N PRO A 236 6.41 19.41 14.14
CA PRO A 236 7.29 19.75 15.24
C PRO A 236 8.03 18.51 15.75
N TYR A 237 9.33 18.67 16.02
CA TYR A 237 10.17 17.62 16.58
C TYR A 237 10.20 16.33 15.76
N ARG A 238 10.08 16.44 14.43
CA ARG A 238 9.99 15.28 13.53
C ARG A 238 11.07 14.23 13.77
N TYR A 239 12.28 14.64 14.14
CA TYR A 239 13.42 13.76 14.43
C TYR A 239 13.36 13.03 15.78
N HIS A 240 12.47 13.47 16.67
CA HIS A 240 12.17 12.85 17.97
C HIS A 240 10.83 12.11 17.94
N VAL A 241 10.39 11.71 16.75
CA VAL A 241 9.20 10.89 16.56
C VAL A 241 9.64 9.49 16.16
N VAL A 242 9.02 8.48 16.77
CA VAL A 242 9.19 7.07 16.42
C VAL A 242 7.85 6.50 15.98
N VAL A 243 7.91 5.60 15.00
CA VAL A 243 6.76 4.85 14.51
C VAL A 243 6.98 3.37 14.85
N PRO A 244 6.15 2.77 15.72
CA PRO A 244 6.09 1.33 15.88
C PRO A 244 5.28 0.71 14.73
N SER A 245 5.76 -0.42 14.23
CA SER A 245 5.15 -1.18 13.14
C SER A 245 5.17 -2.67 13.49
N ILE A 246 4.20 -3.42 13.01
CA ILE A 246 4.14 -4.88 13.19
C ILE A 246 4.39 -5.58 11.86
N LEU A 247 5.26 -6.58 11.85
CA LEU A 247 5.54 -7.39 10.68
C LEU A 247 5.10 -8.83 10.92
N ASP A 248 4.38 -9.39 9.95
CA ASP A 248 4.11 -10.82 9.83
C ASP A 248 5.05 -11.39 8.77
N VAL A 249 6.01 -12.21 9.19
CA VAL A 249 7.06 -12.77 8.34
C VAL A 249 6.84 -14.26 8.17
N LYS A 250 6.72 -14.70 6.91
CA LYS A 250 6.46 -16.10 6.53
C LYS A 250 7.54 -16.59 5.60
N TYR A 251 8.02 -17.81 5.81
CA TYR A 251 8.98 -18.43 4.92
C TYR A 251 8.25 -19.19 3.81
N ASP A 252 8.61 -18.92 2.56
CA ASP A 252 8.03 -19.57 1.39
C ASP A 252 9.07 -19.69 0.27
N ASP A 253 9.19 -20.87 -0.35
CA ASP A 253 10.03 -21.11 -1.52
C ASP A 253 11.49 -20.59 -1.46
N GLY A 254 12.12 -20.63 -0.29
CA GLY A 254 13.55 -20.26 -0.13
C GLY A 254 13.81 -18.82 0.30
N TYR A 255 12.77 -18.01 0.48
CA TYR A 255 12.87 -16.64 0.97
C TYR A 255 11.72 -16.34 1.95
N PHE A 256 11.75 -15.17 2.58
CA PHE A 256 10.66 -14.73 3.45
C PHE A 256 9.81 -13.71 2.73
N THR A 257 8.50 -13.79 2.85
CA THR A 257 7.58 -12.71 2.51
C THR A 257 7.10 -12.06 3.79
N PHE A 258 6.77 -10.77 3.72
CA PHE A 258 6.15 -10.11 4.86
C PHE A 258 5.18 -9.01 4.47
N LYS A 259 4.26 -8.75 5.38
CA LYS A 259 3.47 -7.52 5.43
C LYS A 259 3.81 -6.75 6.69
N ARG A 260 4.18 -5.49 6.53
CA ARG A 260 4.47 -4.55 7.62
C ARG A 260 3.30 -3.60 7.77
N TYR A 261 2.60 -3.74 8.88
CA TYR A 261 1.53 -2.84 9.30
C TYR A 261 2.13 -1.64 9.99
N ASP A 262 1.83 -0.47 9.48
CA ASP A 262 2.41 0.79 9.93
C ASP A 262 1.31 1.76 10.35
N ALA A 263 1.66 2.78 11.15
CA ALA A 263 0.68 3.76 11.61
C ALA A 263 -0.01 4.52 10.45
N ASN A 264 0.65 4.62 9.30
CA ASN A 264 0.24 5.46 8.18
C ASN A 264 -0.06 4.68 6.90
N PHE A 265 0.89 3.89 6.41
CA PHE A 265 0.81 3.15 5.15
C PHE A 265 1.49 1.79 5.33
N ASP A 266 0.85 0.72 4.89
CA ASP A 266 1.41 -0.62 5.01
C ASP A 266 2.44 -0.89 3.92
N HIS A 267 3.51 -1.60 4.27
CA HIS A 267 4.47 -2.10 3.31
C HIS A 267 4.27 -3.59 3.04
N SER A 268 4.60 -3.98 1.83
CA SER A 268 4.85 -5.38 1.45
C SER A 268 6.33 -5.55 1.14
N GLY A 269 6.82 -6.78 1.27
CA GLY A 269 8.22 -7.02 1.05
C GLY A 269 8.63 -8.47 1.13
N TYR A 270 9.93 -8.67 0.96
CA TYR A 270 10.58 -9.95 1.11
C TYR A 270 11.92 -9.81 1.84
N MET A 271 12.37 -10.88 2.47
CA MET A 271 13.67 -10.97 3.11
C MET A 271 14.43 -12.18 2.58
N GLN A 272 15.74 -12.08 2.48
CA GLN A 272 16.61 -13.17 2.05
C GLN A 272 17.90 -13.15 2.85
N PHE A 273 18.43 -14.33 3.15
CA PHE A 273 19.75 -14.43 3.75
C PHE A 273 20.81 -14.20 2.67
N GLU A 274 21.74 -13.29 2.94
CA GLU A 274 22.91 -13.03 2.11
C GLU A 274 24.09 -13.92 2.53
N ALA A 275 24.15 -14.25 3.82
CA ALA A 275 25.16 -15.08 4.46
C ALA A 275 24.63 -15.56 5.84
N PRO A 276 25.34 -16.46 6.56
CA PRO A 276 24.94 -16.85 7.91
C PRO A 276 24.70 -15.63 8.82
N GLY A 277 23.48 -15.49 9.35
CA GLY A 277 23.08 -14.38 10.20
C GLY A 277 22.95 -13.01 9.52
N ILE A 278 23.22 -12.86 8.22
CA ILE A 278 23.06 -11.60 7.47
C ILE A 278 21.80 -11.70 6.60
N LEU A 279 20.84 -10.83 6.87
CA LEU A 279 19.54 -10.78 6.20
C LEU A 279 19.37 -9.46 5.46
N SER A 280 19.10 -9.54 4.16
CA SER A 280 18.61 -8.45 3.34
C SER A 280 17.09 -8.37 3.47
N ILE A 281 16.56 -7.16 3.62
CA ILE A 281 15.12 -6.89 3.74
C ILE A 281 14.76 -5.86 2.68
N HIS A 282 13.87 -6.24 1.77
CA HIS A 282 13.31 -5.37 0.76
C HIS A 282 11.85 -5.08 1.12
N SER A 283 11.49 -3.80 1.18
CA SER A 283 10.12 -3.36 1.42
C SER A 283 9.71 -2.26 0.45
N PHE A 284 8.42 -2.18 0.16
CA PHE A 284 7.85 -1.22 -0.76
C PHE A 284 6.37 -1.01 -0.48
N LEU A 285 5.83 0.08 -1.03
CA LEU A 285 4.38 0.28 -1.13
C LEU A 285 3.94 -0.21 -2.51
N LEU A 286 2.77 -0.83 -2.55
CA LEU A 286 2.08 -1.12 -3.80
C LEU A 286 1.09 0.01 -4.07
N ASN A 287 1.16 0.60 -5.26
CA ASN A 287 0.14 1.52 -5.73
C ASN A 287 -1.10 0.76 -6.27
N PRO A 288 -2.22 1.43 -6.53
CA PRO A 288 -3.45 0.78 -7.02
C PRO A 288 -3.27 0.02 -8.35
N THR A 289 -2.30 0.43 -9.18
CA THR A 289 -1.96 -0.22 -10.45
C THR A 289 -1.02 -1.42 -10.31
N GLY A 290 -0.58 -1.74 -9.08
CA GLY A 290 0.40 -2.81 -8.80
C GLY A 290 1.86 -2.38 -8.97
N GLY A 291 2.12 -1.09 -9.25
CA GLY A 291 3.46 -0.52 -9.30
C GLY A 291 4.09 -0.37 -7.92
N ILE A 292 5.43 -0.44 -7.89
CA ILE A 292 6.24 -0.27 -6.68
C ILE A 292 6.49 1.23 -6.42
N GLU A 293 6.16 1.67 -5.22
CA GLU A 293 6.49 3.00 -4.70
C GLU A 293 7.37 2.91 -3.46
N TYR A 294 8.23 3.92 -3.28
CA TYR A 294 9.13 4.08 -2.15
C TYR A 294 9.88 2.79 -1.76
N PRO A 295 10.65 2.20 -2.70
CA PRO A 295 11.43 1.02 -2.39
C PRO A 295 12.43 1.36 -1.29
N LYS A 296 12.49 0.48 -0.31
CA LYS A 296 13.39 0.54 0.83
C LYS A 296 14.17 -0.76 0.90
N HIS A 297 15.47 -0.63 1.12
CA HIS A 297 16.36 -1.76 1.31
C HIS A 297 17.08 -1.64 2.64
N SER A 298 17.18 -2.75 3.34
CA SER A 298 17.73 -2.80 4.69
C SER A 298 18.61 -4.01 4.89
N LEU A 299 19.65 -3.85 5.70
CA LEU A 299 20.55 -4.92 6.09
C LEU A 299 20.43 -5.16 7.59
N MET A 300 20.13 -6.40 7.95
CA MET A 300 19.97 -6.88 9.31
C MET A 300 21.04 -7.92 9.62
N TYR A 301 21.63 -7.82 10.81
CA TYR A 301 22.48 -8.88 11.35
C TYR A 301 21.80 -9.51 12.56
N ILE A 302 21.47 -10.80 12.46
CA ILE A 302 20.85 -11.56 13.55
C ILE A 302 21.90 -12.43 14.24
N THR A 303 21.97 -12.29 15.57
CA THR A 303 22.73 -13.19 16.42
C THR A 303 21.75 -14.02 17.24
N SER A 304 21.95 -15.33 17.31
CA SER A 304 21.07 -16.31 17.98
C SER A 304 20.69 -15.96 19.42
N ASN A 305 21.49 -15.14 20.11
CA ASN A 305 21.28 -14.76 21.51
C ASN A 305 20.54 -13.42 21.71
N ARG A 306 20.13 -12.71 20.65
CA ARG A 306 19.47 -11.40 20.78
C ARG A 306 18.04 -11.45 20.28
N LYS A 307 17.12 -11.01 21.14
CA LYS A 307 15.69 -10.79 20.79
C LYS A 307 15.48 -9.55 19.92
N THR A 308 16.48 -8.66 19.90
CA THR A 308 16.45 -7.37 19.23
C THR A 308 17.60 -7.28 18.23
N ALA A 309 17.30 -6.81 17.03
CA ALA A 309 18.25 -6.62 15.95
C ALA A 309 18.25 -5.16 15.51
N ASN A 310 19.45 -4.61 15.36
CA ASN A 310 19.66 -3.30 14.76
C ASN A 310 19.77 -3.47 13.25
N VAL A 311 19.04 -2.64 12.51
CA VAL A 311 18.92 -2.71 11.07
C VAL A 311 19.29 -1.35 10.49
N ILE A 312 20.10 -1.35 9.44
CA ILE A 312 20.45 -0.13 8.70
C ILE A 312 19.66 -0.13 7.40
N SER A 313 18.98 0.97 7.11
CA SER A 313 18.01 1.04 6.02
C SER A 313 18.22 2.27 5.16
N ALA A 314 18.21 2.09 3.85
CA ALA A 314 17.98 3.16 2.89
C ALA A 314 16.46 3.26 2.65
N SER A 315 15.85 4.33 3.16
CA SER A 315 14.42 4.57 3.16
C SER A 315 14.09 5.95 2.57
N TRP A 316 12.81 6.28 2.51
CA TRP A 316 12.30 7.59 2.15
C TRP A 316 11.88 8.37 3.40
N ASN A 317 11.95 9.69 3.32
CA ASN A 317 11.37 10.58 4.34
C ASN A 317 9.86 10.81 4.13
N TYR A 318 9.27 10.28 3.05
CA TYR A 318 7.83 10.37 2.72
C TYR A 318 7.25 11.79 2.74
N ASP A 319 8.08 12.78 2.40
CA ASP A 319 7.58 14.12 2.13
C ASP A 319 6.95 14.19 0.73
N VAL A 320 6.51 15.38 0.32
CA VAL A 320 5.83 15.59 -0.96
C VAL A 320 6.73 16.31 -1.97
N GLY A 321 6.56 15.94 -3.25
CA GLY A 321 7.26 16.59 -4.36
C GLY A 321 8.79 16.55 -4.21
N VAL A 322 9.42 17.72 -4.37
CA VAL A 322 10.89 17.87 -4.33
C VAL A 322 11.52 17.60 -2.97
N HIS A 323 10.71 17.57 -1.91
CA HIS A 323 11.19 17.30 -0.55
C HIS A 323 11.20 15.81 -0.21
N ASN A 324 10.59 14.97 -1.05
CA ASN A 324 10.67 13.52 -0.89
C ASN A 324 12.08 13.04 -1.24
N GLN A 325 12.84 12.64 -0.23
CA GLN A 325 14.25 12.31 -0.37
C GLN A 325 14.57 10.95 0.24
N VAL A 326 15.57 10.29 -0.35
CA VAL A 326 16.16 9.09 0.22
C VAL A 326 17.01 9.49 1.44
N ILE A 327 16.94 8.66 2.47
CA ILE A 327 17.60 8.83 3.76
C ILE A 327 18.14 7.47 4.22
N GLY A 328 19.31 7.45 4.84
CA GLY A 328 19.76 6.38 5.69
C GLY A 328 19.13 6.52 7.08
N ILE A 329 18.57 5.44 7.61
CA ILE A 329 18.01 5.39 8.97
C ILE A 329 18.44 4.11 9.68
N ARG A 330 18.40 4.13 11.01
CA ARG A 330 18.42 2.91 11.82
C ARG A 330 17.00 2.51 12.19
N GLU A 331 16.76 1.21 12.18
CA GLU A 331 15.55 0.60 12.68
C GLU A 331 15.90 -0.48 13.70
N VAL A 332 14.98 -0.72 14.62
CA VAL A 332 15.16 -1.72 15.68
C VAL A 332 14.03 -2.73 15.59
N TYR A 333 14.38 -3.99 15.35
CA TYR A 333 13.45 -5.10 15.17
C TYR A 333 13.50 -6.00 16.39
N THR A 334 12.35 -6.25 17.02
CA THR A 334 12.21 -7.14 18.16
C THR A 334 11.23 -8.25 17.84
N LYS A 335 11.67 -9.50 17.93
CA LYS A 335 10.79 -10.65 17.70
C LYS A 335 9.85 -10.82 18.89
N VAL A 336 8.55 -10.76 18.66
CA VAL A 336 7.54 -10.86 19.71
C VAL A 336 6.89 -12.24 19.77
N GLY A 337 6.95 -13.01 18.69
CA GLY A 337 6.56 -14.41 18.72
C GLY A 337 6.59 -15.13 17.39
N LYS A 338 5.92 -16.28 17.35
CA LYS A 338 5.82 -17.19 16.21
C LYS A 338 4.35 -17.56 15.99
N GLY A 339 3.97 -17.82 14.74
CA GLY A 339 2.63 -18.28 14.40
C GLY A 339 1.53 -17.26 14.68
N GLY A 340 0.28 -17.75 14.71
CA GLY A 340 -0.92 -16.94 14.86
C GLY A 340 -1.33 -16.17 13.60
N THR A 341 -2.39 -15.40 13.73
CA THR A 341 -2.97 -14.60 12.64
C THR A 341 -3.03 -13.13 13.04
N ILE A 342 -2.55 -12.27 12.14
CA ILE A 342 -2.69 -10.82 12.30
C ILE A 342 -3.98 -10.33 11.65
N LYS A 343 -4.72 -9.52 12.38
CA LYS A 343 -5.92 -8.83 11.89
C LYS A 343 -5.85 -7.34 12.22
N GLU A 344 -6.15 -6.52 11.22
CA GLU A 344 -6.36 -5.09 11.43
C GLU A 344 -7.78 -4.85 11.96
N ILE A 345 -7.88 -4.13 13.07
CA ILE A 345 -9.16 -3.68 13.61
C ILE A 345 -9.48 -2.32 13.00
N MET A 346 -10.54 -2.31 12.19
CA MET A 346 -11.01 -1.13 11.48
C MET A 346 -12.29 -0.61 12.14
N ASN A 347 -12.47 0.72 12.13
CA ASN A 347 -13.72 1.39 12.51
C ASN A 347 -14.21 1.13 13.94
N GLY A 348 -13.32 0.77 14.87
CA GLY A 348 -13.65 0.71 16.29
C GLY A 348 -13.75 2.11 16.91
N LEU A 349 -14.58 2.25 17.95
CA LEU A 349 -14.62 3.45 18.79
C LEU A 349 -13.20 3.80 19.30
N GLU A 350 -12.42 2.78 19.60
CA GLU A 350 -11.06 2.88 20.09
C GLU A 350 -10.09 3.45 19.04
N ASN A 351 -10.20 3.06 17.76
CA ASN A 351 -9.40 3.63 16.67
C ASN A 351 -9.57 5.16 16.57
N GLY A 352 -10.83 5.62 16.67
CA GLY A 352 -11.18 7.04 16.63
C GLY A 352 -10.72 7.81 17.87
N SER A 353 -10.74 7.16 19.04
CA SER A 353 -10.28 7.77 20.30
C SER A 353 -8.75 7.90 20.36
N CYS A 354 -8.01 6.86 19.96
CA CYS A 354 -6.55 6.86 20.04
C CYS A 354 -5.85 7.54 18.86
N ASN A 355 -6.58 7.84 17.76
CA ASN A 355 -6.02 8.23 16.46
C ASN A 355 -4.88 7.32 16.01
N CYS A 356 -5.12 6.00 16.12
CA CYS A 356 -4.10 4.99 15.90
C CYS A 356 -4.65 3.81 15.08
N LYS A 357 -3.74 3.11 14.41
CA LYS A 357 -4.05 1.85 13.74
C LYS A 357 -3.91 0.73 14.78
N ILE A 358 -4.96 -0.06 14.96
CA ILE A 358 -4.98 -1.17 15.93
C ILE A 358 -4.80 -2.48 15.17
N ILE A 359 -3.79 -3.25 15.56
CA ILE A 359 -3.49 -4.57 15.01
C ILE A 359 -3.65 -5.60 16.12
N GLU A 360 -4.49 -6.60 15.90
CA GLU A 360 -4.63 -7.75 16.79
C GLU A 360 -3.84 -8.94 16.27
N TRP A 361 -3.08 -9.56 17.15
CA TRP A 361 -2.43 -10.85 16.91
C TRP A 361 -3.16 -11.92 17.72
N ALA A 362 -3.91 -12.75 17.01
CA ALA A 362 -4.53 -13.95 17.57
C ALA A 362 -3.49 -15.07 17.58
N LYS A 363 -3.04 -15.44 18.77
CA LYS A 363 -2.07 -16.53 18.99
C LYS A 363 -2.78 -17.88 18.89
N ASP A 364 -2.00 -18.93 18.65
CA ASP A 364 -2.51 -20.30 18.51
C ASP A 364 -3.19 -20.83 19.79
N ASP A 365 -2.93 -20.20 20.95
CA ASP A 365 -3.58 -20.49 22.24
C ASP A 365 -4.86 -19.68 22.49
N ASN A 366 -5.45 -19.07 21.44
CA ASN A 366 -6.59 -18.17 21.47
C ASN A 366 -6.40 -16.90 22.32
N LYS A 367 -5.18 -16.59 22.78
CA LYS A 367 -4.89 -15.28 23.36
C LYS A 367 -4.77 -14.23 22.27
N VAL A 368 -5.36 -13.07 22.50
CA VAL A 368 -5.26 -11.92 21.60
C VAL A 368 -4.37 -10.86 22.23
N GLU A 369 -3.42 -10.34 21.46
CA GLU A 369 -2.59 -9.21 21.83
C GLU A 369 -2.80 -8.07 20.86
N SER A 370 -3.07 -6.87 21.38
CA SER A 370 -3.39 -5.69 20.57
C SER A 370 -2.21 -4.72 20.55
N PHE A 371 -1.84 -4.28 19.35
CA PHE A 371 -0.79 -3.32 19.09
C PHE A 371 -1.39 -2.01 18.57
N TYR A 372 -1.03 -0.91 19.24
CA TYR A 372 -1.52 0.43 18.93
C TYR A 372 -0.44 1.19 18.17
N LEU A 373 -0.57 1.22 16.84
CA LEU A 373 0.42 1.82 15.95
C LEU A 373 0.10 3.30 15.74
N ARG A 374 0.94 4.16 16.29
CA ARG A 374 0.86 5.62 16.13
C ARG A 374 2.23 6.27 16.25
N ASN A 375 2.34 7.46 15.67
CA ASN A 375 3.49 8.32 15.91
C ASN A 375 3.57 8.69 17.40
N GLN A 376 4.71 8.43 18.02
CA GLN A 376 4.95 8.74 19.43
C GLN A 376 6.31 9.43 19.62
N ARG A 377 6.47 10.12 20.73
CA ARG A 377 7.73 10.78 21.07
C ARG A 377 8.77 9.74 21.47
N LEU A 378 9.98 9.90 20.97
CA LEU A 378 11.10 9.01 21.29
C LEU A 378 11.30 8.89 22.81
N GLU A 379 11.13 10.00 23.54
CA GLU A 379 11.30 10.09 24.99
C GLU A 379 10.17 9.39 25.77
N THR A 380 9.05 9.07 25.11
CA THR A 380 7.89 8.42 25.72
C THR A 380 7.91 6.90 25.56
N LEU A 381 8.91 6.35 24.87
CA LEU A 381 9.06 4.90 24.73
C LEU A 381 9.30 4.26 26.10
N THR A 382 8.60 3.16 26.37
CA THR A 382 8.76 2.39 27.61
C THR A 382 10.16 1.80 27.75
N ASP A 383 10.77 1.40 26.62
CA ASP A 383 12.14 0.91 26.58
C ASP A 383 13.12 2.05 26.25
N SER A 384 13.76 2.58 27.29
CA SER A 384 14.73 3.66 27.17
C SER A 384 16.01 3.27 26.40
N SER A 385 16.27 1.97 26.22
CA SER A 385 17.42 1.50 25.43
C SER A 385 17.27 1.79 23.93
N LEU A 386 16.03 2.02 23.46
CA LEU A 386 15.73 2.36 22.07
C LEU A 386 16.09 3.82 21.73
N ILE A 387 16.12 4.70 22.72
CA ILE A 387 16.37 6.15 22.55
C ILE A 387 17.68 6.42 21.79
N PRO A 388 18.86 5.98 22.26
CA PRO A 388 20.12 6.24 21.56
C PRO A 388 20.26 5.50 20.21
N LEU A 389 19.35 4.57 19.92
CA LEU A 389 19.36 3.82 18.67
C LEU A 389 18.57 4.53 17.57
N LEU A 390 17.52 5.25 17.94
CA LEU A 390 16.51 5.84 17.05
C LEU A 390 16.48 7.38 17.08
N ASP A 391 17.41 8.01 17.80
CA ASP A 391 17.54 9.46 17.86
C ASP A 391 17.95 10.07 16.51
N GLU A 392 18.01 11.39 16.47
CA GLU A 392 18.31 12.14 15.26
C GLU A 392 19.66 11.76 14.63
N ARG A 393 20.61 11.25 15.43
CA ARG A 393 21.95 10.84 15.00
C ARG A 393 21.95 9.54 14.22
N SER A 394 20.84 8.82 14.23
CA SER A 394 20.63 7.63 13.42
C SER A 394 20.24 7.94 11.96
N ILE A 395 20.02 9.21 11.62
CA ILE A 395 19.55 9.67 10.31
C ILE A 395 20.72 10.22 9.48
N ILE A 396 20.81 9.77 8.22
CA ILE A 396 21.80 10.23 7.25
C ILE A 396 21.06 10.70 5.99
N PRO A 397 21.06 12.00 5.64
CA PRO A 397 20.44 12.45 4.40
C PRO A 397 21.25 12.00 3.18
N ALA A 398 20.59 11.66 2.07
CA ALA A 398 21.29 11.29 0.83
C ALA A 398 22.08 12.45 0.22
N GLN A 399 21.58 13.68 0.37
CA GLN A 399 22.30 14.90 -0.01
C GLN A 399 22.71 15.66 1.26
N PRO A 400 24.01 15.82 1.53
CA PRO A 400 24.48 16.68 2.60
C PRO A 400 24.02 18.12 2.34
N SER A 401 23.49 18.80 3.36
CA SER A 401 23.13 20.21 3.29
C SER A 401 23.80 20.98 4.43
N ASP A 402 24.25 22.20 4.15
CA ASP A 402 24.79 23.09 5.20
C ASP A 402 23.74 23.32 6.30
N GLY A 403 24.16 23.21 7.56
CA GLY A 403 23.26 23.25 8.73
C GLY A 403 22.71 21.88 9.17
N PHE A 404 22.97 20.79 8.43
CA PHE A 404 22.72 19.41 8.88
C PHE A 404 23.86 18.89 9.76
N ILE A 405 24.45 19.75 10.59
CA ILE A 405 25.22 19.30 11.74
C ILE A 405 24.17 19.08 12.82
N LEU A 406 23.92 17.83 13.19
CA LEU A 406 23.09 17.46 14.35
C LEU A 406 23.82 17.86 15.64
N THR A 407 24.03 19.16 15.84
CA THR A 407 24.50 19.70 17.10
C THR A 407 23.38 19.52 18.12
N LYS A 408 23.74 18.96 19.27
CA LYS A 408 22.93 18.83 20.48
C LYS A 408 22.02 20.06 20.61
N ASP A 409 20.71 19.86 20.50
CA ASP A 409 19.70 20.90 20.52
C ASP A 409 20.01 21.89 21.65
N THR A 410 20.43 23.11 21.29
CA THR A 410 20.56 24.20 22.26
C THR A 410 19.14 24.55 22.65
N GLY A 411 18.68 23.96 23.75
CA GLY A 411 17.32 24.10 24.27
C GLY A 411 16.83 25.53 24.12
N VAL A 412 15.86 25.71 23.23
CA VAL A 412 15.06 26.94 23.19
C VAL A 412 14.23 26.94 24.47
N THR A 413 14.75 27.60 25.49
CA THR A 413 13.96 28.05 26.63
C THR A 413 13.00 29.12 26.12
N PHE A 414 11.70 28.83 26.19
CA PHE A 414 10.71 29.89 26.13
C PHE A 414 10.97 30.83 27.31
N PRO A 415 11.07 32.16 27.12
CA PRO A 415 11.08 33.07 28.24
C PRO A 415 9.77 32.89 29.00
N GLY A 416 9.87 32.43 30.26
CA GLY A 416 8.76 32.47 31.19
C GLY A 416 8.32 33.92 31.32
N ASN A 417 7.05 34.18 31.04
CA ASN A 417 6.43 35.47 31.30
C ASN A 417 6.47 35.74 32.81
N LEU A 418 6.89 36.97 33.13
CA LEU A 418 6.54 37.68 34.36
C LEU A 418 5.02 37.74 34.55
#